data_AF-A0A6G1H8M4-F1
#
_entry.id   AF-A0A6G1H8M4-F1
#
_cell.length_a   1.000
_cell.length_b   1.000
_cell.length_c   1.000
_cell.angle_alpha   90.00
_cell.angle_beta   90.00
_cell.angle_gamma   90.00
#
_symmetry.space_group_name_H-M   'P 1'
#
loop_
_entity.id
_entity.type
_entity.pdbx_description
1 polymer ?
#
loop_
_entity_poly.entity_id
_entity_poly.type
_entity_poly.pdbx_seq_one_letter_code
_entity_poly.pdbx_strand_id
1 'polypeptide(L)'
;MKSKPQCAIMNDYSRTVDEAQAKEACLDGNTCVRSLLDVRRSIKGASFSRPHYFDIAEDRLVGECEKDDPSLRPPEVLPLLYNPLPIDLPTVHKDLLILAAAYYGDVDRYSRLQRPSTVLVRNEAACLARGIYHNTMFAKWCSLQDWARKRGFAVASAIEARFIMNNDLSRVPTSGNFPKPYCIWHPTCAASKTYEELARLRPDMKHQAARACVVANYFDSFDKIDATPDSALWAEAKSSLSPFYRKRIEQKASEQGITLASAGYGNEPHAEMAMWTISTLSEGSTTELFKAVGVEDLGGSHKDIYGEAAVEFARVELMVCAADELKVPYLDLEEVYAGL
;
A
#
# COMPACT_ATOMS: atom_id res chain seq x y z
N MET A 1 17.82 -28.60 -20.65
CA MET A 1 16.66 -28.98 -21.49
C MET A 1 15.99 -27.68 -21.92
N LYS A 2 15.90 -27.37 -23.23
CA LYS A 2 15.10 -26.21 -23.68
C LYS A 2 13.62 -26.59 -23.48
N SER A 3 12.88 -25.80 -22.69
CA SER A 3 11.42 -25.94 -22.59
C SER A 3 10.81 -25.77 -23.99
N LYS A 4 9.69 -26.46 -24.26
CA LYS A 4 8.94 -26.21 -25.50
C LYS A 4 8.41 -24.77 -25.46
N PRO A 5 8.42 -24.03 -26.57
CA PRO A 5 7.85 -22.69 -26.61
C PRO A 5 6.35 -22.78 -26.25
N GLN A 6 5.94 -22.03 -25.24
CA GLN A 6 4.55 -21.89 -24.83
C GLN A 6 3.99 -20.62 -25.46
N CYS A 7 2.74 -20.64 -25.91
CA CYS A 7 2.10 -19.49 -26.54
C CYS A 7 0.87 -19.04 -25.74
N ALA A 8 0.71 -17.72 -25.53
CA ALA A 8 -0.48 -17.14 -24.92
C ALA A 8 -1.63 -17.10 -25.94
N ILE A 9 -2.30 -18.23 -26.12
CA ILE A 9 -3.48 -18.36 -27.02
C ILE A 9 -4.81 -18.35 -26.27
N MET A 10 -4.80 -18.56 -24.95
CA MET A 10 -6.01 -18.66 -24.12
C MET A 10 -5.91 -17.69 -22.95
N ASN A 11 -7.03 -17.03 -22.62
CA ASN A 11 -7.16 -16.18 -21.44
C ASN A 11 -8.43 -16.54 -20.69
N ASP A 12 -8.26 -17.10 -19.49
CA ASP A 12 -9.34 -17.62 -18.65
C ASP A 12 -10.24 -16.50 -18.10
N TYR A 13 -9.68 -15.32 -17.83
CA TYR A 13 -10.44 -14.19 -17.29
C TYR A 13 -11.35 -13.53 -18.33
N SER A 14 -10.93 -13.44 -19.58
CA SER A 14 -11.77 -12.95 -20.68
C SER A 14 -12.56 -14.07 -21.36
N ARG A 15 -12.25 -15.34 -21.08
CA ARG A 15 -12.82 -16.53 -21.75
C ARG A 15 -12.64 -16.46 -23.27
N THR A 16 -11.44 -16.11 -23.70
CA THR A 16 -11.11 -15.93 -25.13
C THR A 16 -9.98 -16.85 -25.55
N VAL A 17 -10.08 -17.34 -26.79
CA VAL A 17 -8.99 -18.03 -27.51
C VAL A 17 -8.61 -17.17 -28.72
N ASP A 18 -7.35 -16.78 -28.83
CA ASP A 18 -6.81 -16.01 -29.95
C ASP A 18 -5.57 -16.71 -30.51
N GLU A 19 -5.79 -17.55 -31.52
CA GLU A 19 -4.73 -18.26 -32.23
C GLU A 19 -3.92 -17.34 -33.16
N ALA A 20 -4.48 -16.20 -33.58
CA ALA A 20 -3.85 -15.27 -34.51
C ALA A 20 -2.77 -14.41 -33.84
N GLN A 21 -2.82 -14.25 -32.52
CA GLN A 21 -1.84 -13.51 -31.71
C GLN A 21 -0.95 -14.41 -30.85
N ALA A 22 -0.62 -15.61 -31.30
CA ALA A 22 0.27 -16.52 -30.60
C ALA A 22 1.65 -15.89 -30.33
N LYS A 23 1.83 -15.36 -29.12
CA LYS A 23 3.10 -14.81 -28.61
C LYS A 23 3.69 -15.79 -27.62
N GLU A 24 5.01 -15.91 -27.61
CA GLU A 24 5.72 -16.68 -26.59
C GLU A 24 5.36 -16.14 -25.19
N ALA A 25 5.00 -17.05 -24.29
CA ALA A 25 4.51 -16.75 -22.96
C ALA A 25 5.03 -17.76 -21.95
N CYS A 26 4.86 -17.46 -20.67
CA CYS A 26 5.14 -18.39 -19.56
C CYS A 26 3.84 -18.66 -18.81
N LEU A 27 3.78 -19.76 -18.07
CA LEU A 27 2.64 -20.03 -17.20
C LEU A 27 2.51 -18.93 -16.13
N ASP A 28 1.31 -18.35 -16.00
CA ASP A 28 1.02 -17.28 -15.05
C ASP A 28 0.55 -17.80 -13.68
N GLY A 29 0.23 -19.09 -13.57
CA GLY A 29 -0.26 -19.71 -12.35
C GLY A 29 -1.58 -19.13 -11.84
N ASN A 30 -2.44 -18.57 -12.70
CA ASN A 30 -3.70 -17.93 -12.30
C ASN A 30 -4.84 -18.91 -11.95
N THR A 31 -4.69 -20.20 -12.29
CA THR A 31 -5.68 -21.23 -11.99
C THR A 31 -5.92 -21.38 -10.48
N CYS A 32 -7.17 -21.55 -10.08
CA CYS A 32 -7.53 -21.83 -8.69
C CYS A 32 -6.85 -23.11 -8.18
N VAL A 33 -6.25 -23.04 -6.98
CA VAL A 33 -5.63 -24.22 -6.33
C VAL A 33 -6.70 -25.16 -5.79
N ARG A 34 -6.43 -26.47 -5.80
CA ARG A 34 -7.39 -27.49 -5.35
C ARG A 34 -7.93 -27.24 -3.94
N SER A 35 -7.09 -26.78 -3.02
CA SER A 35 -7.48 -26.50 -1.64
C SER A 35 -8.56 -25.41 -1.52
N LEU A 36 -8.61 -24.46 -2.46
CA LEU A 36 -9.65 -23.44 -2.51
C LEU A 36 -11.00 -23.98 -3.01
N LEU A 37 -11.01 -25.08 -3.77
CA LEU A 37 -12.26 -25.70 -4.25
C LEU A 37 -13.04 -26.39 -3.11
N ASP A 38 -12.37 -26.70 -2.00
CA ASP A 38 -13.00 -27.30 -0.81
C ASP A 38 -13.67 -26.25 0.10
N VAL A 39 -13.43 -24.96 -0.15
CA VAL A 39 -14.04 -23.84 0.58
C VAL A 39 -15.51 -23.72 0.20
N ARG A 40 -16.38 -23.63 1.22
CA ARG A 40 -17.83 -23.54 1.04
C ARG A 40 -18.40 -22.40 1.88
N ARG A 41 -19.39 -21.69 1.34
CA ARG A 41 -20.06 -20.56 1.98
C ARG A 41 -21.56 -20.80 2.07
N SER A 42 -22.15 -20.40 3.19
CA SER A 42 -23.60 -20.48 3.38
C SER A 42 -24.34 -19.48 2.51
N ILE A 43 -25.47 -19.92 1.96
CA ILE A 43 -26.40 -19.10 1.16
C ILE A 43 -26.92 -17.89 1.96
N LYS A 44 -27.01 -18.01 3.29
CA LYS A 44 -27.65 -17.01 4.17
C LYS A 44 -26.83 -15.72 4.37
N GLY A 45 -25.57 -15.68 3.95
CA GLY A 45 -24.66 -14.53 4.15
C GLY A 45 -23.85 -14.15 2.89
N ALA A 46 -24.31 -14.56 1.70
CA ALA A 46 -23.57 -14.39 0.46
C ALA A 46 -23.43 -12.92 0.04
N SER A 47 -22.46 -12.20 0.62
CA SER A 47 -21.77 -11.14 -0.12
C SER A 47 -21.07 -11.81 -1.30
N PHE A 48 -21.56 -11.56 -2.52
CA PHE A 48 -21.06 -12.08 -3.80
C PHE A 48 -19.64 -11.58 -4.16
N SER A 49 -18.86 -11.12 -3.18
CA SER A 49 -17.63 -10.33 -3.33
C SER A 49 -16.34 -11.15 -3.44
N ARG A 50 -16.39 -12.48 -3.53
CA ARG A 50 -15.21 -13.28 -3.93
C ARG A 50 -15.31 -13.86 -5.34
N PRO A 51 -15.28 -13.05 -6.42
CA PRO A 51 -15.08 -13.55 -7.78
C PRO A 51 -13.67 -13.19 -8.30
N HIS A 52 -12.63 -13.25 -7.47
CA HIS A 52 -11.28 -12.88 -7.92
C HIS A 52 -10.44 -14.07 -8.44
N TYR A 53 -10.92 -15.29 -8.30
CA TYR A 53 -10.26 -16.48 -8.79
C TYR A 53 -11.04 -17.08 -9.96
N PHE A 54 -10.33 -17.47 -11.01
CA PHE A 54 -10.91 -18.34 -12.02
C PHE A 54 -11.01 -19.75 -11.43
N ASP A 55 -12.21 -20.13 -10.99
CA ASP A 55 -12.54 -21.48 -10.54
C ASP A 55 -13.25 -22.27 -11.65
N ILE A 56 -13.04 -23.59 -11.68
CA ILE A 56 -13.69 -24.49 -12.64
C ILE A 56 -15.06 -24.99 -12.15
N ALA A 57 -15.38 -24.76 -10.87
CA ALA A 57 -16.60 -25.31 -10.27
C ALA A 57 -17.83 -24.49 -10.64
N GLU A 58 -17.66 -23.21 -10.99
CA GLU A 58 -18.71 -22.25 -11.38
C GLU A 58 -19.87 -22.11 -10.35
N ASP A 59 -19.73 -22.74 -9.18
CA ASP A 59 -20.70 -22.79 -8.09
C ASP A 59 -20.55 -21.60 -7.11
N ARG A 60 -19.58 -20.71 -7.39
CA ARG A 60 -19.22 -19.55 -6.58
C ARG A 60 -18.92 -19.90 -5.11
N LEU A 61 -18.42 -21.12 -4.88
CA LEU A 61 -18.12 -21.66 -3.55
C LEU A 61 -19.35 -21.76 -2.64
N VAL A 62 -20.57 -21.83 -3.19
CA VAL A 62 -21.80 -21.97 -2.39
C VAL A 62 -21.94 -23.41 -1.89
N GLY A 63 -22.24 -23.58 -0.60
CA GLY A 63 -22.47 -24.90 0.00
C GLY A 63 -23.41 -24.85 1.20
N GLU A 64 -23.83 -26.03 1.67
CA GLU A 64 -24.78 -26.19 2.78
C GLU A 64 -24.17 -25.82 4.15
N CYS A 65 -22.85 -25.97 4.30
CA CYS A 65 -22.11 -25.61 5.50
C CYS A 65 -20.94 -24.69 5.13
N GLU A 66 -20.63 -23.74 6.01
CA GLU A 66 -19.39 -22.97 5.89
C GLU A 66 -18.21 -23.88 6.21
N LYS A 67 -17.21 -23.87 5.33
CA LYS A 67 -15.92 -24.51 5.57
C LYS A 67 -14.84 -23.44 5.53
N ASP A 68 -14.02 -23.42 6.57
CA ASP A 68 -12.89 -22.51 6.67
C ASP A 68 -11.93 -22.69 5.50
N ASP A 69 -11.27 -21.60 5.14
CA ASP A 69 -10.32 -21.53 4.05
C ASP A 69 -9.03 -22.29 4.43
N PRO A 70 -8.74 -23.48 3.87
CA PRO A 70 -7.52 -24.21 4.22
C PRO A 70 -6.27 -23.55 3.60
N SER A 71 -6.43 -22.52 2.75
CA SER A 71 -5.34 -21.81 2.09
C SER A 71 -4.62 -20.77 2.96
N LEU A 72 -5.01 -20.62 4.23
CA LEU A 72 -4.44 -19.65 5.17
C LEU A 72 -2.92 -19.84 5.40
N ARG A 73 -2.31 -20.97 5.00
CA ARG A 73 -0.93 -21.31 5.37
C ARG A 73 -0.22 -22.26 4.40
N PRO A 74 0.21 -21.86 3.18
CA PRO A 74 1.02 -22.74 2.35
C PRO A 74 2.52 -22.50 2.61
N PRO A 75 3.26 -23.48 3.17
CA PRO A 75 4.73 -23.45 3.22
C PRO A 75 5.35 -23.29 1.83
N GLU A 76 4.62 -23.73 0.79
CA GLU A 76 5.04 -23.72 -0.61
C GLU A 76 5.18 -22.32 -1.22
N VAL A 77 4.48 -21.32 -0.66
CA VAL A 77 4.55 -19.93 -1.13
C VAL A 77 5.78 -19.20 -0.56
N LEU A 78 6.26 -19.60 0.62
CA LEU A 78 7.35 -18.91 1.31
C LEU A 78 8.63 -18.82 0.47
N PRO A 79 9.14 -19.91 -0.16
CA PRO A 79 10.31 -19.81 -1.02
C PRO A 79 10.15 -18.84 -2.19
N LEU A 80 8.93 -18.63 -2.69
CA LEU A 80 8.63 -17.73 -3.81
C LEU A 80 8.62 -16.25 -3.41
N LEU A 81 8.52 -15.94 -2.11
CA LEU A 81 8.63 -14.58 -1.59
C LEU A 81 10.05 -14.02 -1.74
N TYR A 82 11.06 -14.83 -1.39
CA TYR A 82 12.45 -14.38 -1.35
C TYR A 82 13.34 -14.89 -2.48
N ASN A 83 13.01 -16.01 -3.15
CA ASN A 83 13.74 -16.46 -4.33
C ASN A 83 13.17 -15.88 -5.63
N PRO A 84 13.99 -15.71 -6.70
CA PRO A 84 13.49 -15.32 -8.01
C PRO A 84 12.31 -16.19 -8.46
N LEU A 85 11.27 -15.55 -9.01
CA LEU A 85 10.11 -16.28 -9.51
C LEU A 85 10.51 -17.18 -10.68
N PRO A 86 10.17 -18.49 -10.63
CA PRO A 86 10.46 -19.43 -11.72
C PRO A 86 9.81 -18.94 -13.02
N ILE A 87 10.41 -19.23 -14.18
CA ILE A 87 9.91 -18.78 -15.49
C ILE A 87 8.42 -19.13 -15.64
N ASP A 88 8.11 -20.41 -15.48
CA ASP A 88 6.75 -20.91 -15.37
C ASP A 88 6.31 -20.83 -13.89
N LEU A 89 5.30 -20.02 -13.60
CA LEU A 89 4.77 -19.90 -12.25
C LEU A 89 4.01 -21.18 -11.86
N PRO A 90 4.27 -21.74 -10.67
CA PRO A 90 3.50 -22.88 -10.18
C PRO A 90 2.08 -22.45 -9.82
N THR A 91 1.13 -23.39 -9.88
CA THR A 91 -0.24 -23.19 -9.42
C THR A 91 -0.27 -23.17 -7.89
N VAL A 92 -0.07 -21.99 -7.30
CA VAL A 92 -0.07 -21.74 -5.84
C VAL A 92 -1.02 -20.60 -5.47
N HIS A 93 -1.33 -20.45 -4.18
CA HIS A 93 -2.13 -19.32 -3.70
C HIS A 93 -1.32 -18.01 -3.76
N LYS A 94 -1.46 -17.27 -4.87
CA LYS A 94 -0.61 -16.12 -5.18
C LYS A 94 -0.90 -14.84 -4.40
N ASP A 95 -1.97 -14.75 -3.61
CA ASP A 95 -2.35 -13.47 -3.00
C ASP A 95 -1.23 -12.84 -2.17
N LEU A 96 -0.58 -13.63 -1.31
CA LEU A 96 0.55 -13.15 -0.51
C LEU A 96 1.71 -12.66 -1.40
N LEU A 97 1.98 -13.35 -2.52
CA LEU A 97 3.00 -12.94 -3.48
C LEU A 97 2.63 -11.62 -4.19
N ILE A 98 1.37 -11.47 -4.59
CA ILE A 98 0.83 -10.25 -5.22
C ILE A 98 0.96 -9.08 -4.25
N LEU A 99 0.52 -9.27 -3.00
CA LEU A 99 0.58 -8.24 -1.96
C LEU A 99 2.02 -7.88 -1.61
N ALA A 100 2.92 -8.85 -1.48
CA ALA A 100 4.34 -8.60 -1.24
C ALA A 100 4.98 -7.79 -2.37
N ALA A 101 4.76 -8.22 -3.62
CA ALA A 101 5.29 -7.52 -4.79
C ALA A 101 4.77 -6.07 -4.89
N ALA A 102 3.48 -5.86 -4.60
CA ALA A 102 2.89 -4.53 -4.53
C ALA A 102 3.49 -3.71 -3.39
N TYR A 103 3.59 -4.28 -2.19
CA TYR A 103 4.08 -3.62 -0.98
C TYR A 103 5.52 -3.13 -1.13
N TYR A 104 6.43 -3.97 -1.62
CA TYR A 104 7.83 -3.59 -1.83
C TYR A 104 8.07 -2.78 -3.12
N GLY A 105 7.06 -2.69 -3.99
CA GLY A 105 7.18 -2.00 -5.28
C GLY A 105 8.12 -2.72 -6.26
N ASP A 106 8.05 -4.05 -6.30
CA ASP A 106 8.82 -4.88 -7.24
C ASP A 106 8.06 -4.94 -8.58
N VAL A 107 8.53 -4.16 -9.57
CA VAL A 107 7.92 -4.06 -10.91
C VAL A 107 7.85 -5.44 -11.60
N ASP A 108 8.93 -6.21 -11.55
CA ASP A 108 9.05 -7.45 -12.28
C ASP A 108 8.18 -8.53 -11.65
N ARG A 109 8.19 -8.65 -10.32
CA ARG A 109 7.28 -9.58 -9.64
C ARG A 109 5.84 -9.18 -9.82
N TYR A 110 5.50 -7.91 -9.59
CA TYR A 110 4.12 -7.47 -9.61
C TYR A 110 3.51 -7.62 -11.00
N SER A 111 4.24 -7.23 -12.04
CA SER A 111 3.78 -7.39 -13.44
C SER A 111 3.52 -8.85 -13.84
N ARG A 112 4.30 -9.80 -13.29
CA ARG A 112 4.13 -11.24 -13.54
C ARG A 112 3.05 -11.90 -12.69
N LEU A 113 2.80 -11.39 -11.48
CA LEU A 113 1.88 -12.00 -10.52
C LEU A 113 0.46 -11.42 -10.59
N GLN A 114 0.32 -10.14 -10.95
CA GLN A 114 -0.94 -9.42 -10.91
C GLN A 114 -2.03 -10.13 -11.72
N ARG A 115 -3.25 -10.12 -11.18
CA ARG A 115 -4.44 -10.55 -11.90
C ARG A 115 -5.01 -9.40 -12.73
N PRO A 116 -5.92 -9.67 -13.68
CA PRO A 116 -6.56 -8.62 -14.48
C PRO A 116 -7.23 -7.53 -13.63
N SER A 117 -7.34 -6.31 -14.16
CA SER A 117 -7.67 -5.11 -13.37
C SER A 117 -9.04 -5.12 -12.67
N THR A 118 -9.95 -6.02 -13.04
CA THR A 118 -11.27 -6.19 -12.38
C THR A 118 -11.19 -7.06 -11.12
N VAL A 119 -10.02 -7.63 -10.85
CA VAL A 119 -9.78 -8.67 -9.87
C VAL A 119 -8.73 -8.15 -8.91
N LEU A 120 -9.19 -7.65 -7.75
CA LEU A 120 -8.31 -7.16 -6.69
C LEU A 120 -8.30 -8.13 -5.51
N VAL A 121 -7.10 -8.41 -5.04
CA VAL A 121 -6.89 -9.07 -3.76
C VAL A 121 -7.24 -8.08 -2.65
N ARG A 122 -7.78 -8.57 -1.53
CA ARG A 122 -8.00 -7.73 -0.35
C ARG A 122 -6.67 -7.05 0.04
N ASN A 123 -6.73 -5.76 0.39
CA ASN A 123 -5.58 -4.93 0.75
C ASN A 123 -4.57 -4.63 -0.39
N GLU A 124 -4.81 -5.08 -1.63
CA GLU A 124 -3.90 -4.84 -2.74
C GLU A 124 -3.75 -3.35 -3.08
N ALA A 125 -4.82 -2.57 -3.02
CA ALA A 125 -4.76 -1.13 -3.25
C ALA A 125 -3.89 -0.40 -2.19
N ALA A 126 -3.97 -0.83 -0.93
CA ALA A 126 -3.13 -0.29 0.14
C ALA A 126 -1.65 -0.68 -0.03
N CYS A 127 -1.38 -1.95 -0.38
CA CYS A 127 -0.03 -2.41 -0.69
C CYS A 127 0.56 -1.66 -1.89
N LEU A 128 -0.23 -1.45 -2.96
CA LEU A 128 0.17 -0.65 -4.11
C LEU A 128 0.49 0.78 -3.72
N ALA A 129 -0.38 1.43 -2.95
CA ALA A 129 -0.17 2.78 -2.48
C ALA A 129 1.18 2.87 -1.74
N ARG A 130 1.40 2.02 -0.72
CA ARG A 130 2.68 1.95 0.00
C ARG A 130 3.84 1.74 -0.95
N GLY A 131 3.82 0.71 -1.81
CA GLY A 131 4.93 0.42 -2.71
C GLY A 131 5.27 1.59 -3.64
N ILE A 132 4.25 2.31 -4.13
CA ILE A 132 4.42 3.51 -4.95
C ILE A 132 5.05 4.65 -4.13
N TYR A 133 4.62 4.85 -2.88
CA TYR A 133 5.22 5.82 -1.97
C TYR A 133 6.71 5.52 -1.74
N HIS A 134 7.11 4.26 -1.60
CA HIS A 134 8.49 3.90 -1.28
C HIS A 134 9.42 3.70 -2.49
N ASN A 135 8.89 3.39 -3.69
CA ASN A 135 9.71 3.07 -4.85
C ASN A 135 9.39 3.97 -6.07
N THR A 136 10.35 4.82 -6.46
CA THR A 136 10.20 5.74 -7.60
C THR A 136 10.00 5.03 -8.93
N MET A 137 10.73 3.92 -9.18
CA MET A 137 10.62 3.20 -10.46
C MET A 137 9.27 2.51 -10.58
N PHE A 138 8.78 1.95 -9.48
CA PHE A 138 7.44 1.38 -9.40
C PHE A 138 6.37 2.44 -9.62
N ALA A 139 6.48 3.61 -8.98
CA ALA A 139 5.58 4.74 -9.21
C ALA A 139 5.55 5.18 -10.68
N LYS A 140 6.72 5.29 -11.32
CA LYS A 140 6.81 5.62 -12.74
C LYS A 140 6.14 4.56 -13.60
N TRP A 141 6.43 3.28 -13.37
CA TRP A 141 5.84 2.17 -14.11
C TRP A 141 4.32 2.15 -13.95
N CYS A 142 3.79 2.21 -12.73
CA CYS A 142 2.36 2.30 -12.42
C CYS A 142 1.69 3.50 -13.12
N SER A 143 2.37 4.65 -13.21
CA SER A 143 1.83 5.84 -13.85
C SER A 143 1.58 5.70 -15.36
N LEU A 144 2.22 4.71 -16.00
CA LEU A 144 2.05 4.38 -17.41
C LEU A 144 0.93 3.35 -17.63
N GLN A 145 0.35 2.81 -16.56
CA GLN A 145 -0.64 1.75 -16.64
C GLN A 145 -2.07 2.31 -16.61
N ASP A 146 -2.89 1.93 -17.59
CA ASP A 146 -4.32 2.30 -17.62
C ASP A 146 -5.10 1.76 -16.42
N TRP A 147 -4.67 0.61 -15.88
CA TRP A 147 -5.31 0.00 -14.73
C TRP A 147 -5.06 0.76 -13.43
N ALA A 148 -3.95 1.48 -13.29
CA ALA A 148 -3.57 2.10 -12.01
C ALA A 148 -4.62 3.11 -11.53
N ARG A 149 -5.18 3.90 -12.47
CA ARG A 149 -6.29 4.82 -12.18
C ARG A 149 -7.59 4.10 -11.83
N LYS A 150 -7.82 2.91 -12.38
CA LYS A 150 -9.01 2.10 -12.13
C LYS A 150 -8.98 1.40 -10.77
N ARG A 151 -7.79 1.23 -10.17
CA ARG A 151 -7.61 0.59 -8.86
C ARG A 151 -7.94 1.48 -7.67
N GLY A 152 -8.26 2.76 -7.89
CA GLY A 152 -8.82 3.65 -6.88
C GLY A 152 -8.06 4.94 -6.67
N PHE A 153 -8.66 5.83 -5.87
CA PHE A 153 -8.14 7.17 -5.62
C PHE A 153 -6.79 7.16 -4.89
N ALA A 154 -6.55 6.20 -3.99
CA ALA A 154 -5.29 6.11 -3.27
C ALA A 154 -4.10 5.74 -4.14
N VAL A 155 -4.26 4.82 -5.10
CA VAL A 155 -3.19 4.47 -6.05
C VAL A 155 -2.83 5.70 -6.89
N ALA A 156 -3.83 6.43 -7.40
CA ALA A 156 -3.60 7.67 -8.13
C ALA A 156 -2.92 8.74 -7.26
N SER A 157 -3.37 8.91 -6.01
CA SER A 157 -2.79 9.86 -5.06
C SER A 157 -1.34 9.53 -4.71
N ALA A 158 -1.03 8.25 -4.48
CA ALA A 158 0.33 7.79 -4.20
C ALA A 158 1.29 8.08 -5.37
N ILE A 159 0.83 7.91 -6.62
CA ILE A 159 1.64 8.23 -7.80
C ILE A 159 1.97 9.72 -7.79
N GLU A 160 0.97 10.60 -7.67
CA GLU A 160 1.23 12.04 -7.69
C GLU A 160 2.08 12.48 -6.49
N ALA A 161 1.86 11.90 -5.30
CA ALA A 161 2.69 12.15 -4.12
C ALA A 161 4.16 11.82 -4.36
N ARG A 162 4.44 10.64 -4.93
CA ARG A 162 5.81 10.20 -5.19
C ARG A 162 6.50 11.08 -6.23
N PHE A 163 5.77 11.61 -7.20
CA PHE A 163 6.33 12.54 -8.19
C PHE A 163 6.68 13.88 -7.53
N ILE A 164 5.79 14.43 -6.68
CA ILE A 164 6.07 15.63 -5.87
C ILE A 164 7.32 15.42 -4.99
N MET A 165 7.45 14.29 -4.32
CA MET A 165 8.63 13.95 -3.50
C MET A 165 9.94 13.88 -4.30
N ASN A 166 9.86 13.57 -5.60
CA ASN A 166 10.99 13.62 -6.53
C ASN A 166 11.19 15.00 -7.17
N ASN A 167 10.53 16.06 -6.65
CA ASN A 167 10.57 17.43 -7.16
C ASN A 167 9.94 17.62 -8.55
N ASP A 168 9.10 16.68 -8.99
CA ASP A 168 8.39 16.80 -10.27
C ASP A 168 6.96 17.33 -10.04
N LEU A 169 6.75 18.59 -10.45
CA LEU A 169 5.43 19.23 -10.45
C LEU A 169 4.79 19.30 -11.85
N SER A 170 5.39 18.68 -12.88
CA SER A 170 4.90 18.76 -14.27
C SER A 170 3.48 18.23 -14.47
N ARG A 171 3.05 17.35 -13.56
CA ARG A 171 1.73 16.72 -13.55
C ARG A 171 0.71 17.46 -12.69
N VAL A 172 1.14 18.43 -11.90
CA VAL A 172 0.27 19.20 -11.01
C VAL A 172 -0.45 20.24 -11.86
N PRO A 173 -1.77 20.09 -12.10
CA PRO A 173 -2.49 21.07 -12.89
C PRO A 173 -2.71 22.33 -12.06
N THR A 174 -2.78 23.49 -12.72
CA THR A 174 -3.12 24.76 -12.06
C THR A 174 -4.59 24.83 -11.65
N SER A 175 -5.47 24.03 -12.28
CA SER A 175 -6.90 23.97 -11.99
C SER A 175 -7.47 22.58 -12.27
N GLY A 176 -8.65 22.29 -11.72
CA GLY A 176 -9.35 21.03 -11.93
C GLY A 176 -9.18 20.03 -10.79
N ASN A 177 -9.62 18.79 -11.05
CA ASN A 177 -9.67 17.73 -10.04
C ASN A 177 -8.36 16.94 -10.03
N PHE A 178 -7.41 17.36 -9.20
CA PHE A 178 -6.17 16.65 -8.93
C PHE A 178 -6.30 15.82 -7.65
N PRO A 179 -5.80 14.57 -7.61
CA PRO A 179 -5.69 13.82 -6.37
C PRO A 179 -4.82 14.63 -5.40
N LYS A 180 -5.33 15.03 -4.23
CA LYS A 180 -4.59 15.86 -3.26
C LYS A 180 -3.97 14.92 -2.25
N PRO A 181 -2.79 14.31 -2.52
CA PRO A 181 -2.20 13.38 -1.59
C PRO A 181 -1.93 14.09 -0.27
N TYR A 182 -2.33 13.45 0.81
CA TYR A 182 -2.13 13.96 2.15
C TYR A 182 -0.64 13.97 2.51
N CYS A 183 0.04 12.82 2.37
CA CYS A 183 1.47 12.68 2.65
C CYS A 183 2.26 12.99 1.38
N ILE A 184 3.16 13.97 1.44
CA ILE A 184 4.08 14.32 0.34
C ILE A 184 5.54 14.43 0.81
N TRP A 185 5.86 13.82 1.95
CA TRP A 185 7.16 13.98 2.64
C TRP A 185 7.84 12.68 3.09
N HIS A 186 7.18 11.52 3.00
CA HIS A 186 7.71 10.24 3.42
C HIS A 186 7.64 9.20 2.28
N PRO A 187 8.69 8.37 2.08
CA PRO A 187 9.92 8.23 2.88
C PRO A 187 10.99 9.29 2.58
N THR A 188 10.76 10.19 1.64
CA THR A 188 11.74 11.21 1.27
C THR A 188 11.05 12.54 1.06
N CYS A 189 11.59 13.60 1.68
CA CYS A 189 11.11 14.95 1.48
C CYS A 189 11.61 15.53 0.14
N ALA A 190 10.74 16.27 -0.55
CA ALA A 190 11.15 17.12 -1.65
C ALA A 190 12.04 18.29 -1.17
N ALA A 191 12.68 18.98 -2.10
CA ALA A 191 13.36 20.24 -1.87
C ALA A 191 12.36 21.31 -1.44
N SER A 192 12.81 22.24 -0.60
CA SER A 192 11.97 23.29 -0.02
C SER A 192 11.25 24.15 -1.07
N LYS A 193 11.93 24.44 -2.19
CA LYS A 193 11.36 25.18 -3.35
C LYS A 193 10.22 24.46 -4.04
N THR A 194 10.21 23.14 -4.03
CA THR A 194 9.12 22.34 -4.58
C THR A 194 7.83 22.59 -3.79
N TYR A 195 7.91 22.67 -2.46
CA TYR A 195 6.75 22.95 -1.63
C TYR A 195 6.26 24.40 -1.74
N GLU A 196 7.18 25.37 -1.85
CA GLU A 196 6.83 26.77 -2.15
C GLU A 196 6.05 26.87 -3.48
N GLU A 197 6.54 26.21 -4.53
CA GLU A 197 5.91 26.24 -5.85
C GLU A 197 4.61 25.44 -5.90
N LEU A 198 4.54 24.30 -5.21
CA LEU A 198 3.30 23.53 -5.06
C LEU A 198 2.22 24.38 -4.39
N ALA A 199 2.54 25.08 -3.31
CA ALA A 199 1.60 25.97 -2.62
C ALA A 199 1.15 27.15 -3.50
N ARG A 200 2.01 27.62 -4.41
CA ARG A 200 1.69 28.66 -5.39
C ARG A 200 0.75 28.16 -6.48
N LEU A 201 1.04 26.98 -7.05
CA LEU A 201 0.22 26.35 -8.10
C LEU A 201 -1.11 25.84 -7.55
N ARG A 202 -1.11 25.36 -6.31
CA ARG A 202 -2.23 24.71 -5.63
C ARG A 202 -2.40 25.22 -4.21
N PRO A 203 -3.08 26.38 -4.05
CA PRO A 203 -3.34 26.97 -2.74
C PRO A 203 -4.12 26.05 -1.78
N ASP A 204 -4.89 25.12 -2.32
CA ASP A 204 -5.64 24.11 -1.57
C ASP A 204 -4.75 22.98 -1.01
N MET A 205 -3.48 22.90 -1.41
CA MET A 205 -2.49 21.97 -0.86
C MET A 205 -1.47 22.64 0.09
N LYS A 206 -1.74 23.90 0.51
CA LYS A 206 -0.85 24.65 1.42
C LYS A 206 -0.59 23.91 2.73
N HIS A 207 -1.58 23.22 3.29
CA HIS A 207 -1.44 22.50 4.55
C HIS A 207 -0.45 21.33 4.42
N GLN A 208 -0.56 20.55 3.34
CA GLN A 208 0.38 19.46 3.04
C GLN A 208 1.80 19.98 2.82
N ALA A 209 1.95 21.06 2.04
CA ALA A 209 3.23 21.69 1.79
C ALA A 209 3.87 22.25 3.09
N ALA A 210 3.07 22.90 3.94
CA ALA A 210 3.52 23.41 5.24
C ALA A 210 3.94 22.28 6.17
N ARG A 211 3.15 21.20 6.27
CA ARG A 211 3.48 20.03 7.10
C ARG A 211 4.76 19.35 6.62
N ALA A 212 4.93 19.21 5.31
CA ALA A 212 6.17 18.72 4.73
C ALA A 212 7.38 19.59 5.13
N CYS A 213 7.22 20.92 5.19
CA CYS A 213 8.27 21.83 5.67
C CYS A 213 8.55 21.67 7.17
N VAL A 214 7.54 21.37 8.00
CA VAL A 214 7.76 21.06 9.43
C VAL A 214 8.58 19.77 9.58
N VAL A 215 8.21 18.71 8.85
CA VAL A 215 8.90 17.42 8.86
C VAL A 215 10.33 17.55 8.36
N ALA A 216 10.54 18.29 7.26
CA ALA A 216 11.86 18.50 6.65
C ALA A 216 12.69 19.60 7.32
N ASN A 217 12.15 20.26 8.36
CA ASN A 217 12.79 21.37 9.07
C ASN A 217 13.17 22.58 8.17
N TYR A 218 12.31 22.94 7.21
CA TYR A 218 12.47 24.10 6.30
C TYR A 218 11.76 25.36 6.83
N PHE A 219 12.44 26.13 7.69
CA PHE A 219 11.87 27.33 8.34
C PHE A 219 11.40 28.40 7.36
N ASP A 220 12.25 28.81 6.41
CA ASP A 220 11.94 29.91 5.48
C ASP A 220 10.76 29.58 4.55
N SER A 221 10.68 28.33 4.08
CA SER A 221 9.61 27.90 3.19
C SER A 221 8.30 27.73 3.94
N PHE A 222 8.34 27.29 5.20
CA PHE A 222 7.17 27.25 6.07
C PHE A 222 6.53 28.64 6.22
N ASP A 223 7.33 29.66 6.54
CA ASP A 223 6.84 31.04 6.67
C ASP A 223 6.28 31.58 5.34
N LYS A 224 6.89 31.27 4.19
CA LYS A 224 6.41 31.73 2.88
C LYS A 224 5.11 31.08 2.42
N ILE A 225 4.93 29.79 2.70
CA ILE A 225 3.70 29.06 2.33
C ILE A 225 2.50 29.66 3.08
N ASP A 226 2.74 30.07 4.32
CA ASP A 226 1.81 30.80 5.17
C ASP A 226 0.44 30.08 5.30
N ALA A 227 0.48 28.77 5.54
CA ALA A 227 -0.74 27.99 5.74
C ALA A 227 -1.54 28.47 6.97
N THR A 228 -2.86 28.32 6.92
CA THR A 228 -3.72 28.60 8.09
C THR A 228 -3.44 27.57 9.19
N PRO A 229 -3.42 27.98 10.47
CA PRO A 229 -3.31 27.03 11.57
C PRO A 229 -4.46 26.01 11.57
N ASP A 230 -4.14 24.73 11.66
CA ASP A 230 -5.10 23.64 11.86
C ASP A 230 -4.57 22.64 12.90
N SER A 231 -5.42 21.70 13.33
CA SER A 231 -5.07 20.70 14.35
C SER A 231 -3.90 19.79 13.92
N ALA A 232 -3.85 19.40 12.64
CA ALA A 232 -2.87 18.44 12.15
C ALA A 232 -1.47 19.05 12.01
N LEU A 233 -1.40 20.29 11.48
CA LEU A 233 -0.19 21.08 11.39
C LEU A 233 0.35 21.42 12.77
N TRP A 234 -0.52 21.78 13.72
CA TRP A 234 -0.12 22.01 15.11
C TRP A 234 0.43 20.74 15.79
N ALA A 235 -0.13 19.57 15.48
CA ALA A 235 0.41 18.30 15.97
C ALA A 235 1.80 17.99 15.43
N GLU A 236 2.03 18.14 14.12
CA GLU A 236 3.39 17.98 13.58
C GLU A 236 4.38 18.95 14.24
N ALA A 237 3.97 20.20 14.43
CA ALA A 237 4.82 21.20 15.06
C ALA A 237 5.14 20.90 16.53
N LYS A 238 4.24 20.21 17.25
CA LYS A 238 4.50 19.74 18.62
C LYS A 238 5.47 18.55 18.66
N SER A 239 5.47 17.69 17.66
CA SER A 239 6.46 16.60 17.52
C SER A 239 7.79 17.05 16.92
N SER A 240 7.86 18.24 16.33
CA SER A 240 9.10 18.79 15.81
C SER A 240 10.10 19.06 16.94
N LEU A 241 11.37 18.75 16.71
CA LEU A 241 12.47 19.08 17.62
C LEU A 241 12.68 20.60 17.75
N SER A 242 12.27 21.37 16.74
CA SER A 242 12.41 22.82 16.74
C SER A 242 11.18 23.49 17.35
N PRO A 243 11.33 24.33 18.41
CA PRO A 243 10.21 25.07 18.98
C PRO A 243 9.68 26.17 18.05
N PHE A 244 10.37 26.46 16.95
CA PHE A 244 10.01 27.50 15.97
C PHE A 244 8.59 27.31 15.44
N TYR A 245 8.28 26.12 14.90
CA TYR A 245 7.01 25.86 14.24
C TYR A 245 5.83 26.01 15.19
N ARG A 246 5.96 25.43 16.39
CA ARG A 246 4.92 25.48 17.41
C ARG A 246 4.62 26.92 17.80
N LYS A 247 5.65 27.71 18.12
CA LYS A 247 5.49 29.12 18.50
C LYS A 247 4.83 29.93 17.38
N ARG A 248 5.24 29.70 16.13
CA ARG A 248 4.71 30.41 14.97
C ARG A 248 3.23 30.11 14.73
N ILE A 249 2.84 28.84 14.83
CA ILE A 249 1.45 28.40 14.68
C ILE A 249 0.57 28.93 15.81
N GLU A 250 1.04 28.85 17.07
CA GLU A 250 0.31 29.36 18.23
C GLU A 250 0.12 30.88 18.18
N GLN A 251 1.16 31.62 17.78
CA GLN A 251 1.05 33.07 17.55
C GLN A 251 0.00 33.38 16.48
N LYS A 252 0.09 32.75 15.31
CA LYS A 252 -0.83 32.97 14.21
C LYS A 252 -2.27 32.59 14.57
N ALA A 253 -2.45 31.51 15.33
CA ALA A 253 -3.76 31.10 15.81
C ALA A 253 -4.37 32.14 16.78
N SER A 254 -3.55 32.71 17.68
CA SER A 254 -3.98 33.79 18.56
C SER A 254 -4.37 35.06 17.79
N GLU A 255 -3.60 35.42 16.75
CA GLU A 255 -3.88 36.58 15.90
C GLU A 255 -5.18 36.40 15.09
N GLN A 256 -5.51 35.17 14.69
CA GLN A 256 -6.71 34.83 13.91
C GLN A 256 -7.92 34.43 14.77
N GLY A 257 -7.78 34.38 16.09
CA GLY A 257 -8.85 33.93 16.99
C GLY A 257 -9.20 32.44 16.82
N ILE A 258 -8.25 31.62 16.38
CA ILE A 258 -8.45 30.19 16.13
C ILE A 258 -8.10 29.40 17.38
N THR A 259 -9.06 28.62 17.88
CA THR A 259 -8.81 27.62 18.92
C THR A 259 -8.25 26.36 18.27
N LEU A 260 -6.94 26.12 18.38
CA LEU A 260 -6.24 25.01 17.70
C LEU A 260 -6.82 23.63 17.99
N ALA A 261 -7.27 23.37 19.22
CA ALA A 261 -7.87 22.08 19.59
C ALA A 261 -9.24 21.83 18.92
N SER A 262 -9.91 22.87 18.44
CA SER A 262 -11.21 22.80 17.77
C SER A 262 -11.17 23.32 16.33
N ALA A 263 -9.99 23.58 15.77
CA ALA A 263 -9.80 24.16 14.44
C ALA A 263 -10.17 23.18 13.30
N GLY A 264 -10.59 21.96 13.64
CA GLY A 264 -10.77 20.87 12.69
C GLY A 264 -9.44 20.51 12.02
N TYR A 265 -9.51 19.75 10.95
CA TYR A 265 -8.34 19.24 10.25
C TYR A 265 -8.14 19.92 8.88
N GLY A 266 -8.56 21.17 8.77
CA GLY A 266 -8.68 21.86 7.48
C GLY A 266 -9.69 21.15 6.56
N ASN A 267 -9.45 21.19 5.25
CA ASN A 267 -10.28 20.52 4.24
C ASN A 267 -9.90 19.03 4.02
N GLU A 268 -9.20 18.40 4.97
CA GLU A 268 -8.57 17.08 4.81
C GLU A 268 -9.20 16.04 5.77
N PRO A 269 -10.13 15.19 5.32
CA PRO A 269 -10.77 14.18 6.18
C PRO A 269 -9.77 13.16 6.76
N HIS A 270 -8.62 12.96 6.10
CA HIS A 270 -7.59 12.00 6.52
C HIS A 270 -6.65 12.57 7.60
N ALA A 271 -6.74 13.87 7.88
CA ALA A 271 -5.76 14.57 8.70
C ALA A 271 -5.84 14.25 10.20
N GLU A 272 -6.99 13.76 10.68
CA GLU A 272 -7.17 13.24 12.04
C GLU A 272 -6.29 12.01 12.33
N MET A 273 -6.14 11.15 11.32
CA MET A 273 -5.55 9.81 11.48
C MET A 273 -4.05 9.77 11.21
N ALA A 274 -3.49 10.86 10.69
CA ALA A 274 -2.08 10.96 10.34
C ALA A 274 -1.44 12.22 10.94
N MET A 275 -1.89 12.61 12.13
CA MET A 275 -1.18 13.54 13.01
C MET A 275 0.07 12.86 13.54
N TRP A 276 1.06 13.66 13.94
CA TRP A 276 2.27 13.17 14.60
C TRP A 276 3.12 12.28 13.70
N THR A 277 3.08 12.52 12.38
CA THR A 277 3.83 11.70 11.42
C THR A 277 5.31 11.67 11.76
N ILE A 278 5.91 12.77 12.24
CA ILE A 278 7.32 12.82 12.67
C ILE A 278 7.69 11.68 13.64
N SER A 279 6.79 11.30 14.54
CA SER A 279 7.00 10.21 15.50
C SER A 279 6.66 8.81 14.98
N THR A 280 6.00 8.70 13.82
CA THR A 280 5.50 7.43 13.25
C THR A 280 6.08 7.11 11.87
N LEU A 281 7.12 7.82 11.42
CA LEU A 281 7.79 7.55 10.13
C LEU A 281 8.67 6.28 10.11
N SER A 282 8.79 5.55 11.23
CA SER A 282 9.53 4.29 11.29
C SER A 282 8.66 3.13 10.83
N GLU A 283 9.24 2.22 10.04
CA GLU A 283 8.56 0.98 9.68
C GLU A 283 8.30 0.14 10.93
N GLY A 284 7.11 -0.46 11.02
CA GLY A 284 6.76 -1.35 12.12
C GLY A 284 7.64 -2.60 12.12
N SER A 285 7.87 -3.14 13.32
CA SER A 285 8.52 -4.42 13.54
C SER A 285 7.70 -5.18 14.56
N THR A 286 7.85 -6.50 14.58
CA THR A 286 7.15 -7.37 15.52
C THR A 286 8.11 -8.40 16.11
N THR A 287 7.83 -8.84 17.34
CA THR A 287 8.49 -9.98 17.99
C THR A 287 7.60 -11.22 18.00
N GLU A 288 6.34 -11.08 17.58
CA GLU A 288 5.34 -12.14 17.55
C GLU A 288 5.57 -13.06 16.35
N LEU A 289 6.13 -14.23 16.60
CA LEU A 289 6.36 -15.26 15.60
C LEU A 289 5.25 -16.33 15.67
N PHE A 290 4.70 -16.64 14.51
CA PHE A 290 3.69 -17.68 14.34
C PHE A 290 4.21 -18.80 13.45
N LYS A 291 3.61 -19.99 13.57
CA LYS A 291 3.95 -21.17 12.76
C LYS A 291 3.79 -20.92 11.25
N ALA A 292 2.92 -19.98 10.87
CA ALA A 292 2.65 -19.63 9.49
C ALA A 292 2.02 -18.23 9.42
N VAL A 293 2.05 -17.64 8.23
CA VAL A 293 1.51 -16.31 7.92
C VAL A 293 0.61 -16.37 6.69
N GLY A 294 -0.46 -15.60 6.72
CA GLY A 294 -1.46 -15.47 5.66
C GLY A 294 -1.75 -14.01 5.28
N VAL A 295 -2.70 -13.82 4.38
CA VAL A 295 -3.12 -12.48 3.91
C VAL A 295 -3.92 -11.71 4.95
N GLU A 296 -4.55 -12.43 5.87
CA GLU A 296 -5.28 -11.93 7.03
C GLU A 296 -4.37 -11.30 8.08
N ASP A 297 -3.10 -11.70 8.11
CA ASP A 297 -2.07 -11.11 8.96
C ASP A 297 -1.54 -9.78 8.41
N LEU A 298 -1.88 -9.45 7.17
CA LEU A 298 -1.51 -8.20 6.52
C LEU A 298 -2.56 -7.13 6.81
N GLY A 299 -2.43 -6.44 7.95
CA GLY A 299 -3.22 -5.24 8.20
C GLY A 299 -3.27 -4.79 9.66
N GLY A 300 -3.48 -3.48 9.86
CA GLY A 300 -3.80 -2.87 11.15
C GLY A 300 -5.24 -2.36 11.22
N SER A 301 -5.77 -2.19 12.43
CA SER A 301 -7.08 -1.55 12.67
C SER A 301 -7.11 -0.05 12.35
N HIS A 302 -5.97 0.54 11.98
CA HIS A 302 -5.78 1.97 11.78
C HIS A 302 -5.48 2.30 10.30
N LYS A 303 -5.83 3.51 9.87
CA LYS A 303 -5.39 4.03 8.57
C LYS A 303 -3.95 4.53 8.68
N ASP A 304 -3.15 4.25 7.67
CA ASP A 304 -1.75 4.70 7.59
C ASP A 304 -1.65 6.16 7.10
N ILE A 305 -0.45 6.75 7.17
CA ILE A 305 -0.11 8.10 6.70
C ILE A 305 -0.45 8.33 5.21
N TYR A 306 -0.70 7.25 4.47
CA TYR A 306 -1.10 7.25 3.07
C TYR A 306 -2.61 7.36 2.83
N GLY A 307 -3.42 7.38 3.90
CA GLY A 307 -4.88 7.54 3.83
C GLY A 307 -5.68 6.27 3.60
N GLU A 308 -5.01 5.13 3.44
CA GLU A 308 -5.58 3.78 3.29
C GLU A 308 -5.43 2.94 4.56
N ALA A 309 -6.03 1.75 4.59
CA ALA A 309 -5.80 0.79 5.69
C ALA A 309 -4.29 0.51 5.83
N ALA A 310 -3.77 0.57 7.06
CA ALA A 310 -2.39 0.22 7.31
C ALA A 310 -2.15 -1.24 6.92
N VAL A 311 -1.13 -1.46 6.10
CA VAL A 311 -0.64 -2.77 5.70
C VAL A 311 0.77 -2.92 6.22
N GLU A 312 1.01 -3.99 6.97
CA GLU A 312 2.30 -4.26 7.59
C GLU A 312 2.77 -5.66 7.19
N PHE A 313 4.03 -5.75 6.79
CA PHE A 313 4.67 -6.99 6.39
C PHE A 313 5.59 -7.57 7.47
N ALA A 314 5.76 -6.89 8.61
CA ALA A 314 6.69 -7.27 9.68
C ALA A 314 6.55 -8.73 10.12
N ARG A 315 5.31 -9.25 10.23
CA ARG A 315 5.08 -10.68 10.56
C ARG A 315 5.58 -11.62 9.46
N VAL A 316 5.36 -11.28 8.20
CA VAL A 316 5.83 -12.06 7.05
C VAL A 316 7.35 -12.00 6.96
N GLU A 317 7.94 -10.83 7.18
CA GLU A 317 9.39 -10.61 7.21
C GLU A 317 10.04 -11.43 8.34
N LEU A 318 9.49 -11.34 9.55
CA LEU A 318 9.97 -12.12 10.69
C LEU A 318 9.88 -13.63 10.42
N MET A 319 8.77 -14.08 9.84
CA MET A 319 8.59 -15.47 9.44
C MET A 319 9.68 -15.90 8.46
N VAL A 320 9.90 -15.14 7.37
CA VAL A 320 10.94 -15.42 6.38
C VAL A 320 12.35 -15.49 7.00
N CYS A 321 12.64 -14.63 7.99
CA CYS A 321 13.93 -14.59 8.67
C CYS A 321 14.12 -15.68 9.75
N ALA A 322 13.04 -16.11 10.41
CA ALA A 322 13.12 -17.03 11.54
C ALA A 322 13.57 -18.45 11.12
N ALA A 323 14.37 -19.07 11.98
CA ALA A 323 14.77 -20.47 11.84
C ALA A 323 13.54 -21.39 11.98
N ASP A 324 13.56 -22.55 11.31
CA ASP A 324 12.41 -23.47 11.28
C ASP A 324 12.04 -24.01 12.66
N GLU A 325 13.03 -24.14 13.56
CA GLU A 325 12.85 -24.63 14.92
C GLU A 325 12.03 -23.66 15.80
N LEU A 326 12.02 -22.37 15.46
CA LEU A 326 11.30 -21.33 16.20
C LEU A 326 9.83 -21.20 15.77
N LYS A 327 9.43 -21.84 14.66
CA LYS A 327 8.09 -21.72 14.04
C LYS A 327 7.06 -22.61 14.75
N VAL A 328 6.77 -22.28 16.00
CA VAL A 328 5.75 -22.92 16.84
C VAL A 328 4.40 -22.18 16.74
N PRO A 329 3.26 -22.71 17.26
CA PRO A 329 1.96 -22.05 17.10
C PRO A 329 1.92 -20.57 17.48
N TYR A 330 2.67 -20.19 18.52
CA TYR A 330 2.91 -18.82 18.93
C TYR A 330 4.22 -18.76 19.74
N LEU A 331 5.06 -17.78 19.46
CA LEU A 331 6.27 -17.47 20.20
C LEU A 331 6.50 -15.96 20.21
N ASP A 332 6.74 -15.39 21.38
CA ASP A 332 7.22 -14.01 21.49
C ASP A 332 8.74 -14.01 21.69
N LEU A 333 9.47 -13.46 20.71
CA LEU A 333 10.93 -13.39 20.78
C LEU A 333 11.42 -12.47 21.91
N GLU A 334 10.63 -11.48 22.33
CA GLU A 334 11.00 -10.61 23.47
C GLU A 334 11.07 -11.42 24.77
N GLU A 335 10.09 -12.28 25.01
CA GLU A 335 10.07 -13.19 26.17
C GLU A 335 11.22 -14.20 26.13
N VAL A 336 11.51 -14.74 24.95
CA VAL A 336 12.63 -15.68 24.75
C VAL A 336 13.96 -15.01 25.11
N TYR A 337 14.18 -13.78 24.65
CA TYR A 337 15.42 -13.06 24.90
C TYR A 337 15.52 -12.50 26.32
N ALA A 338 14.40 -12.17 26.97
CA ALA A 338 14.37 -11.76 28.37
C ALA A 338 14.70 -12.91 29.33
N GLY A 339 14.53 -14.16 28.89
CA GLY A 339 14.86 -15.37 29.67
C GLY A 339 16.28 -15.91 29.47
N LEU A 340 17.08 -15.31 28.57
CA LEU A 340 18.51 -15.59 28.36
C LEU A 340 19.37 -14.68 29.24
#